data_AF-A0A7S4NF41-F1
#
_entry.id   AF-A0A7S4NF41-F1
#
_cell.length_a   1.000
_cell.length_b   1.000
_cell.length_c   1.000
_cell.angle_alpha   90.00
_cell.angle_beta   90.00
_cell.angle_gamma   90.00
#
_symmetry.space_group_name_H-M   'P 1'
#
loop_
_entity.id
_entity.type
_entity.pdbx_description
1 polymer ?
#
loop_
_entity_poly.entity_id
_entity_poly.type
_entity_poly.pdbx_seq_one_letter_code
_entity_poly.pdbx_strand_id
1 'polypeptide(L)'
;MAQVCYHNLQFVADYGKLGHGEVVGMTIPESSIGDFAKEYFSYFAPNGERVDPGDRGGEYRSLIGLPGGTSHPEYSKVEEAASAKGMRLEPGKGNDPDTFGKKLVYVYDTAKYPFYQGEVYHQFHNDFQSPPYGKAYNKLADMAFDDGRLGVTGCPDRV
;
A
#
# COMPACT_ATOMS: atom_id res chain seq x y z
N MET A 1 19.12 6.72 0.71
CA MET A 1 17.81 6.11 1.03
C MET A 1 18.07 4.69 1.49
N ALA A 2 17.33 4.17 2.47
CA ALA A 2 17.45 2.77 2.85
C ALA A 2 16.98 1.89 1.68
N GLN A 3 17.75 0.86 1.35
CA GLN A 3 17.36 -0.13 0.35
C GLN A 3 16.25 -1.01 0.94
N VAL A 4 15.16 -1.19 0.21
CA VAL A 4 13.99 -1.97 0.62
C VAL A 4 13.57 -2.78 -0.61
N CYS A 5 13.62 -4.10 -0.51
CA CYS A 5 13.40 -5.00 -1.64
C CYS A 5 12.23 -5.93 -1.38
N TYR A 6 11.48 -6.25 -2.42
CA TYR A 6 10.51 -7.33 -2.39
C TYR A 6 11.20 -8.66 -2.08
N HIS A 7 10.41 -9.66 -1.70
CA HIS A 7 10.90 -11.02 -1.44
C HIS A 7 11.81 -11.52 -2.56
N ASN A 8 13.06 -11.80 -2.22
CA ASN A 8 14.07 -12.23 -3.16
C ASN A 8 14.91 -13.38 -2.59
N LEU A 9 15.38 -14.27 -3.46
CA LEU A 9 16.14 -15.48 -3.08
C LEU A 9 17.50 -15.16 -2.47
N GLN A 10 18.00 -13.95 -2.70
CA GLN A 10 19.26 -13.43 -2.18
C GLN A 10 19.13 -12.85 -0.76
N PHE A 11 17.91 -12.76 -0.23
CA PHE A 11 17.58 -12.16 1.07
C PHE A 11 18.12 -10.74 1.26
N VAL A 12 18.30 -10.00 0.16
CA VAL A 12 18.75 -8.61 0.19
C VAL A 12 17.59 -7.75 0.67
N ALA A 13 17.77 -7.08 1.81
CA ALA A 13 16.89 -6.01 2.31
C ALA A 13 15.38 -6.31 2.21
N ASP A 14 14.97 -7.53 2.54
CA ASP A 14 13.58 -7.98 2.46
C ASP A 14 12.64 -7.06 3.26
N TYR A 15 11.67 -6.47 2.56
CA TYR A 15 10.80 -5.43 3.11
C TYR A 15 9.96 -5.92 4.30
N GLY A 16 9.49 -7.17 4.26
CA GLY A 16 8.71 -7.77 5.34
C GLY A 16 9.55 -7.94 6.61
N LYS A 17 10.79 -8.43 6.48
CA LYS A 17 11.75 -8.51 7.60
C LYS A 17 12.14 -7.13 8.15
N LEU A 18 12.13 -6.11 7.31
CA LEU A 18 12.37 -4.71 7.69
C LEU A 18 11.13 -4.02 8.29
N GLY A 19 9.97 -4.69 8.33
CA GLY A 19 8.73 -4.18 8.92
C GLY A 19 7.93 -3.22 8.03
N HIS A 20 8.22 -3.20 6.73
CA HIS A 20 7.44 -2.46 5.74
C HIS A 20 6.11 -3.17 5.47
N GLY A 21 5.18 -2.46 4.84
CA GLY A 21 3.93 -3.02 4.34
C GLY A 21 3.73 -2.61 2.89
N GLU A 22 3.07 -3.45 2.10
CA GLU A 22 2.78 -3.16 0.70
C GLU A 22 1.76 -2.02 0.59
N VAL A 23 2.07 -1.03 -0.27
CA VAL A 23 1.24 0.16 -0.48
C VAL A 23 1.36 0.68 -1.90
N VAL A 24 0.31 1.37 -2.36
CA VAL A 24 0.34 2.14 -3.60
C VAL A 24 0.59 3.62 -3.28
N GLY A 25 1.69 4.17 -3.79
CA GLY A 25 1.99 5.60 -3.67
C GLY A 25 1.15 6.41 -4.66
N MET A 26 0.38 7.38 -4.16
CA MET A 26 -0.53 8.20 -4.99
C MET A 26 -0.45 9.68 -4.61
N THR A 27 -0.68 10.55 -5.60
CA THR A 27 -0.97 11.97 -5.36
C THR A 27 -2.46 12.19 -5.55
N ILE A 28 -3.15 12.55 -4.47
CA ILE A 28 -4.60 12.73 -4.43
C ILE A 28 -4.88 14.17 -3.95
N PRO A 29 -5.76 14.94 -4.62
CA PRO A 29 -6.21 16.22 -4.09
C PRO A 29 -6.79 16.06 -2.68
N GLU A 30 -6.44 16.96 -1.76
CA GLU A 30 -6.88 16.87 -0.35
C GLU A 30 -8.40 16.72 -0.24
N SER A 31 -9.15 17.51 -1.01
CA SER A 31 -10.62 17.46 -1.07
C SER A 31 -11.21 16.12 -1.55
N SER A 32 -10.40 15.23 -2.13
CA SER A 32 -10.82 13.93 -2.64
C SER A 32 -10.46 12.77 -1.70
N ILE A 33 -9.79 13.03 -0.57
CA ILE A 33 -9.39 11.98 0.39
C ILE A 33 -10.61 11.23 0.93
N GLY A 34 -11.71 11.92 1.22
CA GLY A 34 -12.92 11.26 1.71
C GLY A 34 -13.55 10.30 0.70
N ASP A 35 -13.55 10.66 -0.59
CA ASP A 35 -14.08 9.77 -1.63
C ASP A 35 -13.14 8.60 -1.92
N PHE A 36 -11.83 8.85 -1.92
CA PHE A 36 -10.84 7.79 -2.01
C PHE A 36 -10.93 6.82 -0.82
N ALA A 37 -11.17 7.31 0.39
CA ALA A 37 -11.35 6.45 1.56
C ALA A 37 -12.55 5.51 1.40
N LYS A 38 -13.70 6.02 0.91
CA LYS A 38 -14.88 5.17 0.63
C LYS A 38 -14.55 4.07 -0.37
N GLU A 39 -13.80 4.41 -1.42
CA GLU A 39 -13.35 3.48 -2.44
C GLU A 39 -12.41 2.41 -1.85
N TYR A 40 -11.38 2.81 -1.10
CA TYR A 40 -10.49 1.91 -0.38
C TYR A 40 -11.26 0.91 0.51
N PHE A 41 -12.18 1.42 1.33
CA PHE A 41 -13.00 0.61 2.22
C PHE A 41 -14.02 -0.27 1.48
N SER A 42 -14.30 0.00 0.21
CA SER A 42 -15.21 -0.82 -0.61
C SER A 42 -14.60 -2.16 -1.01
N TYR A 43 -13.26 -2.25 -1.09
CA TYR A 43 -12.53 -3.47 -1.47
C TYR A 43 -12.49 -4.55 -0.38
N PHE A 44 -12.77 -4.18 0.87
CA PHE A 44 -12.85 -5.17 1.94
C PHE A 44 -14.09 -6.05 1.75
N ALA A 45 -13.89 -7.36 1.92
CA ALA A 45 -14.99 -8.31 1.94
C ALA A 45 -15.97 -7.98 3.09
N PRO A 46 -17.22 -8.49 3.08
CA PRO A 46 -18.21 -8.17 4.11
C PRO A 46 -17.79 -8.51 5.55
N ASN A 47 -16.84 -9.44 5.71
CA ASN A 47 -16.23 -9.77 7.00
C ASN A 47 -15.14 -8.77 7.44
N GLY A 48 -14.86 -7.73 6.66
CA GLY A 48 -13.84 -6.71 6.91
C GLY A 48 -12.41 -7.17 6.58
N GLU A 49 -12.26 -8.24 5.81
CA GLU A 49 -10.95 -8.81 5.46
C GLU A 49 -10.55 -8.52 4.02
N ARG A 50 -9.25 -8.62 3.77
CA ARG A 50 -8.67 -8.62 2.41
C ARG A 50 -9.16 -9.84 1.62
N VAL A 51 -9.25 -9.67 0.30
CA VAL A 51 -9.80 -10.68 -0.62
C VAL A 51 -8.87 -11.89 -0.77
N ASP A 52 -7.55 -11.68 -0.69
CA ASP A 52 -6.55 -12.76 -0.68
C ASP A 52 -6.26 -13.24 0.76
N PRO A 53 -6.69 -14.46 1.16
CA PRO A 53 -6.36 -15.01 2.47
C PRO A 53 -4.96 -15.65 2.53
N GLY A 54 -4.27 -15.77 1.39
CA GLY A 54 -2.91 -16.30 1.27
C GLY A 54 -1.85 -15.30 1.72
N ASP A 55 -2.07 -14.02 1.46
CA ASP A 55 -1.28 -12.92 2.00
C ASP A 55 -1.42 -12.90 3.52
N ARG A 56 -0.34 -13.23 4.24
CA ARG A 56 -0.31 -13.32 5.71
C ARG A 56 1.03 -12.85 6.24
N GLY A 57 0.98 -11.97 7.22
CA GLY A 57 2.18 -11.31 7.73
C GLY A 57 1.95 -9.82 7.96
N GLY A 58 2.87 -9.19 8.71
CA GLY A 58 2.81 -7.76 8.96
C GLY A 58 2.87 -6.97 7.66
N GLU A 59 3.60 -7.47 6.68
CA GLU A 59 3.77 -6.91 5.34
C GLU A 59 2.46 -6.73 4.55
N TYR A 60 1.42 -7.50 4.87
CA TYR A 60 0.09 -7.43 4.25
C TYR A 60 -0.98 -6.76 5.12
N ARG A 61 -0.56 -6.08 6.20
CA ARG A 61 -1.47 -5.36 7.08
C ARG A 61 -2.23 -4.27 6.31
N SER A 62 -3.51 -4.13 6.62
CA SER A 62 -4.34 -3.04 6.12
C SER A 62 -3.83 -1.72 6.68
N LEU A 63 -3.47 -0.78 5.80
CA LEU A 63 -2.98 0.52 6.23
C LEU A 63 -3.29 1.65 5.22
N ILE A 64 -3.31 2.88 5.73
CA ILE A 64 -3.41 4.12 4.96
C ILE A 64 -2.31 5.06 5.45
N GLY A 65 -1.59 5.70 4.52
CA GLY A 65 -0.65 6.78 4.82
C GLY A 65 -1.27 8.15 4.54
N LEU A 66 -1.20 9.07 5.50
CA LEU A 66 -1.58 10.48 5.33
C LEU A 66 -0.44 11.39 5.82
N PRO A 67 -0.22 12.56 5.19
CA PRO A 67 0.63 13.59 5.77
C PRO A 67 0.17 13.98 7.18
N GLY A 68 1.01 13.78 8.20
CA GLY A 68 0.62 14.02 9.60
C GLY A 68 -0.28 12.94 10.23
N GLY A 69 -0.53 11.83 9.52
CA GLY A 69 -1.26 10.67 10.02
C GLY A 69 -2.68 11.02 10.48
N THR A 70 -3.02 10.70 11.72
CA THR A 70 -4.35 11.00 12.31
C THR A 70 -4.57 12.49 12.59
N SER A 71 -3.55 13.34 12.45
CA SER A 71 -3.67 14.80 12.56
C SER A 71 -3.98 15.46 11.21
N HIS A 72 -4.09 14.69 10.13
CA HIS A 72 -4.43 15.20 8.81
C HIS A 72 -5.83 15.87 8.82
N PRO A 73 -6.05 17.02 8.15
CA PRO A 73 -7.35 17.72 8.14
C PRO A 73 -8.54 16.83 7.75
N GLU A 74 -8.35 16.01 6.72
CA GLU A 74 -9.35 15.07 6.20
C GLU A 74 -9.42 13.71 6.94
N TYR A 75 -8.71 13.54 8.06
CA TYR A 75 -8.69 12.26 8.79
C TYR A 75 -10.10 11.83 9.23
N SER A 76 -10.95 12.78 9.63
CA SER A 76 -12.35 12.50 10.00
C SER A 76 -13.16 11.84 8.88
N LYS A 77 -12.84 12.12 7.61
CA LYS A 77 -13.47 11.47 6.45
C LYS A 77 -13.05 10.03 6.26
N VAL A 78 -11.82 9.71 6.65
CA VAL A 78 -11.33 8.32 6.69
C VAL A 78 -12.03 7.57 7.83
N GLU A 79 -12.20 8.19 9.00
CA GLU A 79 -12.96 7.61 10.12
C GLU A 79 -14.41 7.34 9.78
N GLU A 80 -15.09 8.28 9.10
CA GLU A 80 -16.46 8.10 8.60
C GLU A 80 -16.56 6.87 7.68
N ALA A 81 -15.63 6.73 6.72
CA ALA A 81 -15.61 5.63 5.77
C ALA A 81 -15.30 4.27 6.42
N ALA A 82 -14.35 4.22 7.36
CA ALA A 82 -14.01 3.03 8.14
C ALA A 82 -15.20 2.57 8.99
N SER A 83 -15.84 3.50 9.69
CA SER A 83 -16.99 3.25 10.56
C SER A 83 -18.18 2.68 9.78
N ALA A 84 -18.41 3.17 8.56
CA ALA A 84 -19.46 2.66 7.66
C ALA A 84 -19.26 1.18 7.27
N LYS A 85 -18.03 0.64 7.38
CA LYS A 85 -17.71 -0.78 7.19
C LYS A 85 -17.50 -1.54 8.49
N GLY A 86 -17.71 -0.91 9.65
CA GLY A 86 -17.44 -1.51 10.95
C GLY A 86 -15.96 -1.81 11.19
N MET A 87 -15.07 -1.03 10.56
CA MET A 87 -13.62 -1.12 10.73
C MET A 87 -13.14 -0.06 11.73
N ARG A 88 -12.06 -0.39 12.45
CA ARG A 88 -11.41 0.52 13.39
C ARG A 88 -10.13 1.09 12.77
N LEU A 89 -9.81 2.31 13.14
CA LEU A 89 -8.53 2.95 12.81
C LEU A 89 -7.65 3.03 14.04
N GLU A 90 -6.36 2.76 13.89
CA GLU A 90 -5.36 2.99 14.94
C GLU A 90 -4.12 3.68 14.36
N PRO A 91 -3.44 4.57 15.11
CA PRO A 91 -2.19 5.14 14.66
C PRO A 91 -1.11 4.06 14.47
N GLY A 92 -0.49 4.02 13.30
CA GLY A 92 0.63 3.13 12.99
C GLY A 92 1.93 3.55 13.69
N LYS A 93 2.74 2.57 14.09
CA LYS A 93 4.00 2.76 14.83
C LYS A 93 5.24 2.24 14.09
N GLY A 94 5.03 1.66 12.91
CA GLY A 94 6.08 1.02 12.12
C GLY A 94 6.26 -0.43 12.57
N ASN A 95 6.50 -1.33 11.61
CA ASN A 95 6.61 -2.77 11.89
C ASN A 95 5.41 -3.33 12.68
N ASP A 96 4.22 -2.77 12.46
CA ASP A 96 3.00 -3.21 13.14
C ASP A 96 2.60 -4.62 12.66
N PRO A 97 1.96 -5.43 13.51
CA PRO A 97 1.57 -6.79 13.15
C PRO A 97 0.41 -6.80 12.15
N ASP A 98 0.18 -7.97 11.53
CA ASP A 98 -0.94 -8.21 10.62
C ASP A 98 -2.30 -7.79 11.22
N THR A 99 -3.18 -7.27 10.38
CA THR A 99 -4.56 -6.86 10.70
C THR A 99 -5.60 -7.94 10.41
N PHE A 100 -5.20 -9.07 9.83
CA PHE A 100 -6.10 -10.17 9.50
C PHE A 100 -6.94 -10.63 10.72
N GLY A 101 -8.26 -10.69 10.54
CA GLY A 101 -9.21 -11.08 11.58
C GLY A 101 -9.52 -9.98 12.61
N LYS A 102 -9.00 -8.76 12.46
CA LYS A 102 -9.10 -7.69 13.47
C LYS A 102 -10.02 -6.53 13.08
N LYS A 103 -10.48 -6.48 11.82
CA LYS A 103 -11.21 -5.34 11.23
C LYS A 103 -10.53 -4.01 11.56
N LEU A 104 -9.22 -3.96 11.34
CA LEU A 104 -8.34 -2.88 11.75
C LEU A 104 -7.58 -2.36 10.54
N VAL A 105 -7.45 -1.04 10.44
CA VAL A 105 -6.56 -0.37 9.49
C VAL A 105 -5.64 0.57 10.25
N TYR A 106 -4.33 0.49 10.02
CA TYR A 106 -3.39 1.43 10.60
C TYR A 106 -3.31 2.73 9.80
N VAL A 107 -3.16 3.85 10.50
CA VAL A 107 -3.02 5.17 9.89
C VAL A 107 -1.62 5.70 10.18
N TYR A 108 -0.80 5.78 9.14
CA TYR A 108 0.60 6.18 9.22
C TYR A 108 0.79 7.65 8.88
N ASP A 109 1.66 8.32 9.64
CA ASP A 109 2.21 9.62 9.30
C ASP A 109 3.32 9.47 8.27
N THR A 110 3.08 9.93 7.04
CA THR A 110 4.03 9.74 5.93
C THR A 110 5.34 10.52 6.10
N ALA A 111 5.39 11.53 6.97
CA ALA A 111 6.64 12.20 7.31
C ALA A 111 7.55 11.32 8.19
N LYS A 112 6.96 10.41 8.98
CA LYS A 112 7.70 9.47 9.85
C LYS A 112 7.94 8.13 9.17
N TYR A 113 6.99 7.68 8.36
CA TYR A 113 7.01 6.41 7.65
C TYR A 113 6.90 6.68 6.15
N PRO A 114 8.03 6.99 5.49
CA PRO A 114 8.02 7.40 4.09
C PRO A 114 7.71 6.23 3.16
N PHE A 115 7.19 6.58 1.98
CA PHE A 115 6.98 5.65 0.88
C PHE A 115 8.32 5.31 0.20
N TYR A 116 8.49 4.04 -0.17
CA TYR A 116 9.62 3.54 -0.97
C TYR A 116 9.06 2.88 -2.22
N GLN A 117 9.55 3.27 -3.39
CA GLN A 117 9.16 2.65 -4.65
C GLN A 117 9.61 1.18 -4.65
N GLY A 118 8.71 0.27 -5.01
CA GLY A 118 9.07 -1.11 -5.32
C GLY A 118 9.83 -1.24 -6.64
N GLU A 119 10.33 -2.44 -6.90
CA GLU A 119 10.99 -2.81 -8.15
C GLU A 119 10.11 -2.50 -9.38
N VAL A 120 10.74 -2.24 -10.53
CA VAL A 120 10.05 -1.85 -11.76
C VAL A 120 9.08 -2.94 -12.22
N TYR A 121 9.40 -4.21 -11.99
CA TYR A 121 8.49 -5.32 -12.34
C TYR A 121 7.21 -5.36 -11.48
N HIS A 122 7.20 -4.70 -10.31
CA HIS A 122 6.00 -4.50 -9.48
C HIS A 122 5.19 -3.25 -9.85
N GLN A 123 5.56 -2.55 -10.92
CA GLN A 123 4.80 -1.38 -11.37
C GLN A 123 3.86 -1.78 -12.50
N PHE A 124 2.59 -1.37 -12.41
CA PHE A 124 1.56 -1.67 -13.41
C PHE A 124 1.42 -3.16 -13.76
N HIS A 125 1.66 -4.05 -12.78
CA HIS A 125 1.39 -5.47 -12.91
C HIS A 125 -0.12 -5.75 -12.80
N ASN A 126 -0.54 -6.92 -13.28
CA ASN A 126 -1.90 -7.38 -13.09
C ASN A 126 -2.07 -7.91 -11.67
N ASP A 127 -3.26 -7.80 -11.11
CA ASP A 127 -3.64 -8.63 -9.98
C ASP A 127 -3.53 -10.12 -10.35
N PHE A 128 -3.13 -10.93 -9.38
CA PHE A 128 -2.90 -12.36 -9.55
C PHE A 128 -4.20 -13.17 -9.53
N GLN A 129 -5.30 -12.59 -9.03
CA GLN A 129 -6.60 -13.26 -8.91
C GLN A 129 -7.61 -12.88 -10.00
N SER A 130 -7.35 -11.84 -10.80
CA SER A 130 -8.26 -11.35 -11.83
C SER A 130 -7.70 -11.44 -13.24
N PRO A 131 -8.55 -11.34 -14.29
CA PRO A 131 -8.07 -11.29 -15.66
C PRO A 131 -7.06 -10.14 -15.87
N PRO A 132 -6.07 -10.33 -16.76
CA PRO A 132 -5.09 -9.30 -17.05
C PRO A 132 -5.74 -7.97 -17.45
N TYR A 133 -5.21 -6.86 -16.93
CA TYR A 133 -5.67 -5.49 -17.21
C TYR A 133 -5.32 -5.04 -18.64
N GLY A 134 -4.49 -5.81 -19.34
CA GLY A 134 -4.20 -5.65 -20.76
C GLY A 134 -2.85 -4.97 -21.02
N LYS A 135 -2.32 -5.22 -22.23
CA LYS A 135 -0.97 -4.78 -22.63
C LYS A 135 -0.78 -3.26 -22.55
N ALA A 136 -1.83 -2.48 -22.81
CA ALA A 136 -1.76 -1.02 -22.73
C ALA A 136 -1.49 -0.56 -21.29
N TYR A 137 -2.11 -1.18 -20.30
CA TYR A 137 -1.87 -0.90 -18.89
C TYR A 137 -0.46 -1.34 -18.47
N ASN A 138 -0.06 -2.58 -18.79
CA ASN A 138 1.25 -3.09 -18.37
C ASN A 138 2.42 -2.29 -19.00
N LYS A 139 2.24 -1.74 -20.20
CA LYS A 139 3.24 -0.87 -20.87
C LYS A 139 3.48 0.46 -20.13
N LEU A 140 2.58 0.88 -19.24
CA LEU A 140 2.78 2.09 -18.44
C LEU A 140 4.02 1.98 -17.55
N ALA A 141 4.44 0.78 -17.16
CA ALA A 141 5.68 0.58 -16.40
C ALA A 141 6.91 1.03 -17.20
N ASP A 142 7.01 0.61 -18.46
CA ASP A 142 8.12 0.99 -19.33
C ASP A 142 8.09 2.49 -19.61
N MET A 143 6.90 3.05 -19.89
CA MET A 143 6.75 4.49 -20.12
C MET A 143 7.14 5.32 -18.89
N ALA A 144 6.73 4.89 -17.69
CA ALA A 144 7.06 5.58 -16.44
C ALA A 144 8.54 5.41 -16.06
N PHE A 145 9.18 4.33 -16.47
CA PHE A 145 10.62 4.16 -16.33
C PHE A 145 11.39 5.06 -17.31
N ASP A 146 11.01 5.05 -18.59
CA ASP A 146 11.64 5.83 -19.65
C ASP A 146 11.54 7.35 -19.40
N ASP A 147 10.43 7.82 -18.83
CA ASP A 147 10.22 9.24 -18.50
C ASP A 147 10.71 9.64 -17.09
N GLY A 148 11.29 8.71 -16.34
CA GLY A 148 11.95 8.96 -15.06
C GLY A 148 11.01 9.05 -13.84
N ARG A 149 9.72 8.75 -13.99
CA ARG A 149 8.80 8.59 -12.84
C ARG A 149 9.13 7.36 -12.00
N LEU A 150 9.66 6.31 -12.62
CA LEU A 150 10.20 5.13 -11.96
C LEU A 150 11.72 5.09 -12.10
N GLY A 151 12.41 4.68 -11.05
CA GLY A 151 13.86 4.51 -11.05
C GLY A 151 14.29 3.12 -10.60
N VAL A 152 15.57 2.82 -10.79
CA VAL A 152 16.21 1.63 -10.21
C VAL A 152 16.21 1.74 -8.68
N THR A 153 15.86 0.65 -8.00
CA THR A 153 15.78 0.60 -6.54
C THR A 153 17.06 0.08 -5.88
N GLY A 154 17.97 -0.50 -6.67
CA GLY A 154 19.15 -1.23 -6.20
C GLY A 154 18.87 -2.67 -5.77
N CYS A 155 17.61 -3.10 -5.80
CA CYS A 155 17.19 -4.47 -5.53
C CYS A 155 17.35 -5.37 -6.77
N PRO A 156 17.31 -6.71 -6.60
CA PRO A 156 17.20 -7.62 -7.73
C PRO A 156 15.92 -7.30 -8.55
N ASP A 157 16.10 -6.76 -9.75
CA ASP A 157 15.02 -6.27 -10.62
C ASP A 157 15.21 -6.81 -12.05
N ARG A 158 14.26 -6.52 -12.94
CA ARG A 158 14.30 -6.88 -14.37
C ARG A 158 15.14 -5.91 -15.23
N VAL A 159 15.64 -4.82 -14.64
CA VAL A 159 16.33 -3.71 -15.30
C VAL A 159 17.85 -3.74 -15.10
#